data_AF-A0A9E2LBX8-F1
#
_entry.id   AF-A0A9E2LBX8-F1
#
_cell.length_a   1.000
_cell.length_b   1.000
_cell.length_c   1.000
_cell.angle_alpha   90.00
_cell.angle_beta   90.00
_cell.angle_gamma   90.00
#
_symmetry.space_group_name_H-M   'P 1'
#
loop_
_entity.id
_entity.type
_entity.pdbx_description
1 polymer ?
#
loop_
_entity_poly.entity_id
_entity_poly.type
_entity_poly.pdbx_seq_one_letter_code
_entity_poly.pdbx_strand_id
1 'polypeptide(L)'
;MIQEDIKDLPTILHLLDTISKEEENLRSDPKWGPFLSDLGVEDKFELFPETPNGPCVLKPTSSSFNSYFRGQNEYYDNCCPTIYRNKDKKSKIDRFICRLRSTEFELLLRTHPFVKKVFDEGLLLNHPGGEELVSLKVDYLGLAQHYGFDTDIMDFTGSKWVAAFFAVSKQVNGRYEPVNSNGYGVFYRYSEPPETFMFENGIIKTEKKFSVIGLQPFKRPGEQKGYSLKMTEDENLNSLSSIQKFFFRHDSMASKIILNRMNKGKSLFPYDELEVLSRKIKQSNKLSIQAFNLAIEKYPVENFNKEMLKQACYDRNIKIVNFPVVKFDKHLERNFIRYWRVRGEKDFLSKIVVRLTDHQSYPLFV
;
A
#
# COMPACT_ATOMS: atom_id res chain seq x y z
N MET A 1 18.95 -13.25 -19.79
CA MET A 1 18.16 -13.65 -20.97
C MET A 1 18.81 -13.01 -22.19
N ILE A 2 19.06 -13.77 -23.26
CA ILE A 2 19.66 -13.21 -24.49
C ILE A 2 18.60 -12.50 -25.33
N GLN A 3 19.02 -11.65 -26.27
CA GLN A 3 18.10 -10.78 -27.02
C GLN A 3 17.09 -11.55 -27.87
N GLU A 4 17.43 -12.76 -28.32
CA GLU A 4 16.55 -13.64 -29.09
C GLU A 4 15.39 -14.13 -28.20
N ASP A 5 15.67 -14.68 -27.03
CA ASP A 5 14.64 -15.09 -26.05
C ASP A 5 13.68 -13.94 -25.69
N ILE A 6 14.19 -12.70 -25.59
CA ILE A 6 13.37 -11.52 -25.24
C ILE A 6 12.33 -11.24 -26.34
N LYS A 7 12.64 -11.48 -27.62
CA LYS A 7 11.68 -11.22 -28.71
C LYS A 7 10.46 -12.13 -28.63
N ASP A 8 10.64 -13.35 -28.10
CA ASP A 8 9.60 -14.35 -27.98
C ASP A 8 8.72 -14.18 -26.73
N LEU A 9 9.19 -13.42 -25.73
CA LEU A 9 8.36 -13.05 -24.58
C LEU A 9 7.12 -12.26 -25.00
N PRO A 10 5.95 -12.42 -24.36
CA PRO A 10 4.76 -11.62 -24.66
C PRO A 10 4.97 -10.13 -24.37
N THR A 11 4.10 -9.26 -24.90
CA THR A 11 4.04 -7.86 -24.46
C THR A 11 3.22 -7.75 -23.18
N ILE A 12 3.32 -6.62 -22.47
CA ILE A 12 2.46 -6.34 -21.31
C ILE A 12 0.97 -6.42 -21.68
N LEU A 13 0.57 -6.00 -22.89
CA LEU A 13 -0.84 -6.03 -23.30
C LEU A 13 -1.35 -7.47 -23.47
N HIS A 14 -0.50 -8.37 -23.97
CA HIS A 14 -0.84 -9.79 -24.06
C HIS A 14 -1.02 -10.44 -22.68
N LEU A 15 -0.16 -10.09 -21.71
CA LEU A 15 -0.34 -10.53 -20.33
C LEU A 15 -1.67 -10.02 -19.74
N LEU A 16 -1.99 -8.75 -19.96
CA LEU A 16 -3.24 -8.16 -19.48
C LEU A 16 -4.48 -8.78 -20.12
N ASP A 17 -4.43 -9.12 -21.40
CA ASP A 17 -5.49 -9.86 -22.11
C ASP A 17 -5.69 -11.25 -21.51
N THR A 18 -4.59 -11.96 -21.22
CA THR A 18 -4.64 -13.28 -20.55
C THR A 18 -5.32 -13.18 -19.18
N ILE A 19 -4.94 -12.19 -18.37
CA ILE A 19 -5.56 -11.97 -17.05
C ILE A 19 -7.04 -11.57 -17.21
N SER A 20 -7.42 -10.79 -18.23
CA SER A 20 -8.84 -10.47 -18.50
C SER A 20 -9.66 -11.72 -18.79
N LYS A 21 -9.14 -12.64 -19.61
CA LYS A 21 -9.81 -13.92 -19.89
C LYS A 21 -9.98 -14.77 -18.63
N GLU A 22 -8.98 -14.80 -17.75
CA GLU A 22 -9.11 -15.46 -16.45
C GLU A 22 -10.22 -14.84 -15.59
N GLU A 23 -10.26 -13.51 -15.50
CA GLU A 23 -11.32 -12.79 -14.76
C GLU A 23 -12.72 -13.06 -15.32
N GLU A 24 -12.87 -13.08 -16.64
CA GLU A 24 -14.13 -13.43 -17.32
C GLU A 24 -14.56 -14.87 -17.05
N ASN A 25 -13.61 -15.81 -17.08
CA ASN A 25 -13.87 -17.21 -16.76
C ASN A 25 -14.31 -17.38 -15.29
N LEU A 26 -13.64 -16.69 -14.36
CA LEU A 26 -14.02 -16.71 -12.95
C LEU A 26 -15.43 -16.17 -12.74
N ARG A 27 -15.77 -15.05 -13.38
CA ARG A 27 -17.12 -14.44 -13.29
C ARG A 27 -18.20 -15.32 -13.91
N SER A 28 -17.87 -16.09 -14.95
CA SER A 28 -18.82 -16.96 -15.66
C SER A 28 -19.11 -18.26 -14.92
N ASP A 29 -18.30 -18.61 -13.91
CA ASP A 29 -18.46 -19.80 -13.10
C ASP A 29 -19.11 -19.45 -11.75
N PRO A 30 -20.37 -19.87 -11.50
CA PRO A 30 -21.11 -19.51 -10.29
C PRO A 30 -20.41 -19.85 -8.98
N LYS A 31 -19.49 -20.83 -8.97
CA LYS A 31 -18.76 -21.23 -7.76
C LYS A 31 -17.88 -20.11 -7.20
N TRP A 32 -17.44 -19.18 -8.05
CA TRP A 32 -16.59 -18.07 -7.65
C TRP A 32 -17.36 -16.82 -7.27
N GLY A 33 -18.64 -16.73 -7.64
CA GLY A 33 -19.49 -15.57 -7.37
C GLY A 33 -19.39 -15.04 -5.92
N PRO A 34 -19.51 -15.89 -4.89
CA PRO A 34 -19.40 -15.47 -3.49
C PRO A 34 -18.06 -14.81 -3.10
N PHE A 35 -16.99 -15.07 -3.87
CA PHE A 35 -15.62 -14.62 -3.57
C PHE A 35 -15.15 -13.44 -4.44
N LEU A 36 -15.89 -13.09 -5.49
CA LEU A 36 -15.59 -11.97 -6.38
C LEU A 36 -16.43 -10.76 -5.99
N SER A 37 -15.98 -9.55 -6.29
CA SER A 37 -16.83 -8.36 -6.14
C SER A 37 -17.87 -8.26 -7.26
N ASP A 38 -19.01 -7.66 -6.95
CA ASP A 38 -20.13 -7.49 -7.88
C ASP A 38 -19.73 -6.64 -9.11
N LEU A 39 -20.47 -6.79 -10.22
CA LEU A 39 -20.27 -5.93 -11.40
C LEU A 39 -20.66 -4.48 -11.10
N GLY A 40 -19.89 -3.53 -11.61
CA GLY A 40 -20.16 -2.10 -11.48
C GLY A 40 -19.63 -1.46 -10.20
N VAL A 41 -18.87 -2.21 -9.40
CA VAL A 41 -18.18 -1.70 -8.20
C VAL A 41 -16.66 -1.83 -8.29
N GLU A 42 -16.10 -2.06 -9.48
CA GLU A 42 -14.68 -2.34 -9.70
C GLU A 42 -13.74 -1.21 -9.26
N ASP A 43 -14.23 0.01 -9.10
CA ASP A 43 -13.49 1.19 -8.63
C ASP A 43 -13.75 1.55 -7.17
N LYS A 44 -14.52 0.72 -6.45
CA LYS A 44 -14.92 0.92 -5.05
C LYS A 44 -14.08 0.10 -4.08
N PHE A 45 -14.40 0.24 -2.80
CA PHE A 45 -13.78 -0.44 -1.68
C PHE A 45 -14.83 -1.14 -0.85
N GLU A 46 -14.64 -2.43 -0.61
CA GLU A 46 -15.48 -3.22 0.27
C GLU A 46 -15.05 -3.03 1.72
N LEU A 47 -16.02 -2.73 2.58
CA LEU A 47 -15.82 -2.72 4.02
C LEU A 47 -15.65 -4.16 4.51
N PHE A 48 -14.52 -4.46 5.15
CA PHE A 48 -14.21 -5.81 5.61
C PHE A 48 -13.67 -5.79 7.05
N PRO A 49 -14.24 -6.54 8.00
CA PRO A 49 -13.73 -6.61 9.36
C PRO A 49 -12.35 -7.28 9.37
N GLU A 50 -11.34 -6.63 9.94
CA GLU A 50 -10.00 -7.23 10.03
C GLU A 50 -9.98 -8.42 11.00
N THR A 51 -10.72 -8.29 12.10
CA THR A 51 -11.01 -9.36 13.07
C THR A 51 -12.46 -9.20 13.56
N PRO A 52 -13.08 -10.23 14.18
CA PRO A 52 -14.50 -10.16 14.57
C PRO A 52 -14.91 -8.96 15.42
N ASN A 53 -13.98 -8.40 16.21
CA ASN A 53 -14.21 -7.24 17.08
C ASN A 53 -13.22 -6.09 16.80
N GLY A 54 -12.52 -6.16 15.67
CA GLY A 54 -11.50 -5.18 15.28
C GLY A 54 -12.06 -4.07 14.38
N PRO A 55 -11.23 -3.08 14.06
CA PRO A 55 -11.58 -2.11 13.04
C PRO A 55 -11.76 -2.80 11.69
N CYS A 56 -12.56 -2.17 10.83
CA CYS A 56 -12.70 -2.58 9.44
C CYS A 56 -11.57 -1.99 8.58
N VAL A 57 -11.24 -2.70 7.50
CA VAL A 57 -10.40 -2.21 6.41
C VAL A 57 -11.28 -1.92 5.20
N LEU A 58 -10.87 -0.95 4.39
CA LEU A 58 -11.54 -0.63 3.12
C LEU A 58 -10.76 -1.29 1.97
N LYS A 59 -11.12 -2.54 1.69
CA LYS A 59 -10.43 -3.41 0.74
C LYS A 59 -10.81 -3.05 -0.70
N PRO A 60 -9.85 -2.87 -1.63
CA PRO A 60 -10.19 -2.68 -3.03
C PRO A 60 -11.02 -3.85 -3.56
N THR A 61 -12.12 -3.56 -4.25
CA THR A 61 -12.89 -4.59 -4.95
C THR A 61 -12.03 -5.26 -6.02
N SER A 62 -12.30 -6.55 -6.27
CA SER A 62 -11.48 -7.36 -7.17
C SER A 62 -12.35 -8.17 -8.12
N SER A 63 -11.92 -8.20 -9.38
CA SER A 63 -12.45 -9.11 -10.42
C SER A 63 -11.73 -10.47 -10.43
N SER A 64 -10.68 -10.62 -9.62
CA SER A 64 -9.90 -11.84 -9.49
C SER A 64 -9.98 -12.39 -8.07
N PHE A 65 -10.04 -13.72 -7.94
CA PHE A 65 -9.90 -14.38 -6.65
C PHE A 65 -8.41 -14.50 -6.27
N ASN A 66 -8.07 -14.16 -5.02
CA ASN A 66 -6.75 -14.39 -4.42
C ASN A 66 -5.55 -14.06 -5.34
N SER A 67 -5.59 -12.89 -5.97
CA SER A 67 -4.61 -12.47 -6.97
C SER A 67 -4.24 -11.02 -6.78
N TYR A 68 -2.97 -10.78 -6.49
CA TYR A 68 -2.44 -9.45 -6.22
C TYR A 68 -1.20 -9.23 -7.07
N PHE A 69 -1.11 -8.08 -7.72
CA PHE A 69 -0.16 -7.87 -8.81
C PHE A 69 0.93 -6.88 -8.41
N ARG A 70 2.12 -7.05 -9.01
CA ARG A 70 3.23 -6.09 -8.93
C ARG A 70 3.98 -6.07 -10.24
N GLY A 71 4.18 -4.89 -10.82
CA GLY A 71 4.98 -4.73 -12.03
C GLY A 71 6.35 -4.13 -11.76
N GLN A 72 7.38 -4.61 -12.46
CA GLN A 72 8.70 -4.01 -12.47
C GLN A 72 9.21 -3.93 -13.92
N ASN A 73 9.87 -2.82 -14.23
CA ASN A 73 10.42 -2.55 -15.56
C ASN A 73 11.68 -3.37 -15.87
N GLU A 74 12.27 -4.00 -14.87
CA GLU A 74 13.37 -4.95 -15.02
C GLU A 74 13.28 -6.01 -13.92
N TYR A 75 13.97 -7.13 -14.13
CA TYR A 75 14.10 -8.18 -13.14
C TYR A 75 15.33 -7.92 -12.27
N TYR A 76 15.11 -7.82 -10.96
CA TYR A 76 16.19 -7.75 -9.98
C TYR A 76 16.34 -9.09 -9.29
N ASP A 77 17.54 -9.69 -9.32
CA ASP A 77 17.80 -10.97 -8.66
C ASP A 77 17.48 -10.91 -7.17
N ASN A 78 17.93 -9.85 -6.49
CA ASN A 78 17.62 -9.54 -5.10
C ASN A 78 16.44 -8.56 -5.03
N CYS A 79 15.22 -9.10 -4.92
CA CYS A 79 14.00 -8.30 -4.87
C CYS A 79 13.47 -8.20 -3.44
N CYS A 80 13.84 -7.12 -2.74
CA CYS A 80 13.53 -6.89 -1.33
C CYS A 80 12.98 -5.47 -1.05
N PRO A 81 12.32 -5.26 0.12
CA PRO A 81 11.85 -3.96 0.58
C PRO A 81 12.95 -2.89 0.63
N THR A 82 12.55 -1.62 0.49
CA THR A 82 13.47 -0.46 0.41
C THR A 82 14.37 -0.31 1.63
N ILE A 83 13.92 -0.72 2.82
CA ILE A 83 14.74 -0.68 4.04
C ILE A 83 15.92 -1.67 4.02
N TYR A 84 15.79 -2.79 3.28
CA TYR A 84 16.81 -3.84 3.20
C TYR A 84 17.66 -3.79 1.93
N ARG A 85 17.37 -2.86 1.00
CA ARG A 85 18.22 -2.63 -0.18
C ARG A 85 19.58 -2.08 0.23
N ASN A 86 20.63 -2.45 -0.50
CA ASN A 86 22.02 -2.08 -0.22
C ASN A 86 22.44 -2.45 1.21
N LYS A 87 22.22 -3.72 1.61
CA LYS A 87 22.50 -4.21 2.98
C LYS A 87 23.91 -3.84 3.46
N ASP A 88 24.91 -3.93 2.60
CA ASP A 88 26.31 -3.61 2.90
C ASP A 88 26.53 -2.13 3.30
N LYS A 89 25.59 -1.25 2.94
CA LYS A 89 25.66 0.20 3.20
C LYS A 89 24.69 0.67 4.29
N LYS A 90 23.76 -0.17 4.74
CA LYS A 90 22.75 0.18 5.75
C LYS A 90 22.89 -0.69 6.99
N SER A 91 23.48 -0.11 8.04
CA SER A 91 23.59 -0.74 9.35
C SER A 91 22.22 -0.90 10.04
N LYS A 92 22.16 -1.71 11.11
CA LYS A 92 20.96 -1.82 11.97
C LYS A 92 20.47 -0.44 12.45
N ILE A 93 21.38 0.49 12.71
CA ILE A 93 21.05 1.86 13.12
C ILE A 93 20.47 2.70 11.99
N ASP A 94 20.98 2.55 10.76
CA ASP A 94 20.41 3.28 9.61
C ASP A 94 18.96 2.85 9.36
N ARG A 95 18.68 1.54 9.52
CA ARG A 95 17.33 0.99 9.41
C ARG A 95 16.44 1.45 10.57
N PHE A 96 16.97 1.53 11.78
CA PHE A 96 16.26 2.14 12.90
C PHE A 96 15.89 3.61 12.62
N ILE A 97 16.80 4.40 12.02
CA ILE A 97 16.51 5.79 11.63
C ILE A 97 15.43 5.86 10.52
N CYS A 98 15.44 4.93 9.56
CA CYS A 98 14.35 4.82 8.59
C CYS A 98 13.00 4.58 9.28
N ARG A 99 12.94 3.61 10.21
CA ARG A 99 11.75 3.33 11.02
C ARG A 99 11.32 4.52 11.87
N LEU A 100 12.26 5.22 12.50
CA LEU A 100 12.02 6.43 13.27
C LEU A 100 11.39 7.55 12.42
N ARG A 101 11.85 7.74 11.19
CA ARG A 101 11.22 8.69 10.25
C ARG A 101 9.79 8.30 9.89
N SER A 102 9.55 7.01 9.65
CA SER A 102 8.19 6.48 9.42
C SER A 102 7.30 6.66 10.66
N THR A 103 7.86 6.51 11.87
CA THR A 103 7.15 6.76 13.13
C THR A 103 6.83 8.23 13.36
N GLU A 104 7.73 9.16 13.01
CA GLU A 104 7.44 10.61 13.02
C GLU A 104 6.28 10.93 12.07
N PHE A 105 6.26 10.29 10.89
CA PHE A 105 5.16 10.42 9.94
C PHE A 105 3.84 9.85 10.48
N GLU A 106 3.86 8.68 11.11
CA GLU A 106 2.70 8.12 11.80
C GLU A 106 2.13 9.08 12.86
N LEU A 107 2.99 9.66 13.71
CA LEU A 107 2.56 10.62 14.72
C LEU A 107 1.94 11.88 14.10
N LEU A 108 2.49 12.37 12.98
CA LEU A 108 1.85 13.43 12.21
C LEU A 108 0.44 12.99 11.77
N LEU A 109 0.29 11.83 11.12
CA LEU A 109 -0.99 11.35 10.60
C LEU A 109 -2.06 11.24 11.69
N ARG A 110 -1.70 10.77 12.89
CA ARG A 110 -2.60 10.71 14.06
C ARG A 110 -3.15 12.09 14.48
N THR A 111 -2.53 13.18 14.06
CA THR A 111 -3.06 14.54 14.32
C THR A 111 -4.10 14.99 13.30
N HIS A 112 -4.24 14.30 12.17
CA HIS A 112 -5.12 14.70 11.08
C HIS A 112 -6.61 14.51 11.47
N PRO A 113 -7.49 15.49 11.21
CA PRO A 113 -8.90 15.41 11.61
C PRO A 113 -9.64 14.26 10.93
N PHE A 114 -9.29 13.91 9.69
CA PHE A 114 -9.90 12.76 9.00
C PHE A 114 -9.53 11.42 9.66
N VAL A 115 -8.30 11.29 10.19
CA VAL A 115 -7.87 10.11 10.94
C VAL A 115 -8.69 10.04 12.22
N LYS A 116 -8.65 11.09 13.05
CA LYS A 116 -9.33 11.11 14.34
C LYS A 116 -10.84 10.91 14.23
N LYS A 117 -11.50 11.67 13.36
CA LYS A 117 -12.97 11.80 13.37
C LYS A 117 -13.71 10.77 12.54
N VAL A 118 -13.04 10.11 11.60
CA VAL A 118 -13.70 9.14 10.71
C VAL A 118 -13.09 7.77 10.83
N PHE A 119 -11.76 7.66 10.91
CA PHE A 119 -11.13 6.36 11.06
C PHE A 119 -11.14 5.89 12.52
N ASP A 120 -10.68 6.72 13.46
CA ASP A 120 -10.58 6.34 14.88
C ASP A 120 -11.94 6.40 15.59
N GLU A 121 -12.67 7.53 15.50
CA GLU A 121 -14.02 7.70 16.09
C GLU A 121 -15.09 6.85 15.37
N GLY A 122 -14.85 6.48 14.12
CA GLY A 122 -15.71 5.61 13.31
C GLY A 122 -16.69 6.34 12.39
N LEU A 123 -17.32 5.55 11.52
CA LEU A 123 -18.28 5.95 10.50
C LEU A 123 -19.63 5.31 10.81
N LEU A 124 -20.69 6.11 10.90
CA LEU A 124 -22.04 5.60 11.05
C LEU A 124 -22.55 5.11 9.70
N LEU A 125 -22.85 3.81 9.61
CA LEU A 125 -23.34 3.17 8.41
C LEU A 125 -24.80 2.80 8.56
N ASN A 126 -25.60 3.23 7.59
CA ASN A 126 -27.00 2.86 7.49
C ASN A 126 -27.12 1.67 6.54
N HIS A 127 -27.57 0.52 7.06
CA HIS A 127 -27.86 -0.65 6.27
C HIS A 127 -29.24 -1.23 6.67
N PRO A 128 -29.83 -2.16 5.89
CA PRO A 128 -31.15 -2.71 6.19
C PRO A 128 -31.31 -3.33 7.59
N GLY A 129 -30.20 -3.64 8.28
CA GLY A 129 -30.17 -4.19 9.63
C GLY A 129 -30.05 -3.15 10.76
N GLY A 130 -29.96 -1.85 10.45
CA GLY A 130 -29.85 -0.78 11.43
C GLY A 130 -28.73 0.22 11.14
N GLU A 131 -28.47 1.09 12.12
CA GLU A 131 -27.31 1.98 12.14
C GLU A 131 -26.16 1.29 12.90
N GLU A 132 -24.99 1.20 12.28
CA GLU A 132 -23.80 0.60 12.89
C GLU A 132 -22.63 1.60 12.87
N LEU A 133 -21.99 1.82 14.02
CA LEU A 133 -20.78 2.63 14.10
C LEU A 133 -19.56 1.75 13.86
N VAL A 134 -18.89 1.94 12.72
CA VAL A 134 -17.74 1.12 12.32
C VAL A 134 -16.45 1.94 12.39
N SER A 135 -15.50 1.51 13.22
CA SER A 135 -14.14 2.06 13.20
C SER A 135 -13.34 1.54 12.01
N LEU A 136 -12.47 2.38 11.44
CA LEU A 136 -11.67 2.04 10.27
C LEU A 136 -10.18 2.05 10.62
N LYS A 137 -9.45 1.06 10.12
CA LYS A 137 -8.01 0.95 10.33
C LYS A 137 -7.25 1.92 9.44
N VAL A 138 -6.35 2.68 10.06
CA VAL A 138 -5.29 3.40 9.35
C VAL A 138 -4.06 2.52 9.22
N ASP A 139 -3.64 2.23 7.98
CA ASP A 139 -2.36 1.56 7.72
C ASP A 139 -1.24 2.60 7.61
N TYR A 140 -0.67 2.95 8.76
CA TYR A 140 0.41 3.94 8.85
C TYR A 140 1.68 3.51 8.09
N LEU A 141 1.97 2.20 8.02
CA LEU A 141 3.15 1.69 7.33
C LEU A 141 2.96 1.73 5.80
N GLY A 142 1.79 1.32 5.32
CA GLY A 142 1.38 1.44 3.93
C GLY A 142 1.37 2.91 3.46
N LEU A 143 0.83 3.83 4.27
CA LEU A 143 0.94 5.26 4.00
C LEU A 143 2.41 5.70 3.92
N ALA A 144 3.25 5.34 4.89
CA ALA A 144 4.67 5.69 4.86
C ALA A 144 5.36 5.22 3.56
N GLN A 145 5.10 3.98 3.13
CA GLN A 145 5.62 3.44 1.88
C GLN A 145 5.16 4.25 0.65
N HIS A 146 3.86 4.57 0.55
CA HIS A 146 3.30 5.36 -0.57
C HIS A 146 3.76 6.83 -0.60
N TYR A 147 4.25 7.37 0.51
CA TYR A 147 4.92 8.68 0.58
C TYR A 147 6.46 8.57 0.56
N GLY A 148 6.98 7.40 0.20
CA GLY A 148 8.38 7.15 -0.12
C GLY A 148 9.30 7.17 1.09
N PHE A 149 8.83 6.69 2.23
CA PHE A 149 9.69 6.27 3.34
C PHE A 149 10.24 4.87 3.10
N ASP A 150 11.41 4.56 3.65
CA ASP A 150 11.96 3.21 3.58
C ASP A 150 11.25 2.30 4.58
N THR A 151 10.65 1.22 4.10
CA THR A 151 9.88 0.27 4.92
C THR A 151 10.28 -1.18 4.64
N ASP A 152 9.79 -2.10 5.48
CA ASP A 152 9.95 -3.55 5.36
C ASP A 152 8.79 -4.22 4.61
N ILE A 153 7.99 -3.46 3.87
CA ILE A 153 6.89 -3.99 3.04
C ILE A 153 7.18 -3.84 1.54
N MET A 154 6.61 -4.75 0.75
CA MET A 154 6.56 -4.70 -0.71
C MET A 154 5.17 -4.31 -1.18
N ASP A 155 5.10 -3.35 -2.11
CA ASP A 155 3.83 -2.91 -2.70
C ASP A 155 3.28 -3.94 -3.70
N PHE A 156 2.03 -4.30 -3.48
CA PHE A 156 1.17 -5.04 -4.40
C PHE A 156 -0.09 -4.21 -4.67
N THR A 157 -0.83 -4.57 -5.72
CA THR A 157 -2.08 -3.92 -6.07
C THR A 157 -3.14 -4.94 -6.48
N GLY A 158 -4.40 -4.67 -6.13
CA GLY A 158 -5.54 -5.41 -6.67
C GLY A 158 -5.85 -5.11 -8.14
N SER A 159 -5.11 -4.20 -8.79
CA SER A 159 -5.33 -3.80 -10.18
C SER A 159 -4.19 -4.22 -11.10
N LYS A 160 -4.48 -5.13 -12.04
CA LYS A 160 -3.54 -5.50 -13.11
C LYS A 160 -3.06 -4.28 -13.93
N TRP A 161 -3.91 -3.25 -14.07
CA TRP A 161 -3.57 -2.03 -14.78
C TRP A 161 -2.59 -1.14 -14.00
N VAL A 162 -2.73 -1.07 -12.68
CA VAL A 162 -1.78 -0.34 -11.81
C VAL A 162 -0.43 -1.05 -11.82
N ALA A 163 -0.42 -2.39 -11.71
CA ALA A 163 0.81 -3.17 -11.82
C ALA A 163 1.46 -2.97 -13.20
N ALA A 164 0.70 -3.02 -14.29
CA ALA A 164 1.23 -2.79 -15.63
C ALA A 164 1.83 -1.40 -15.79
N PHE A 165 1.21 -0.36 -15.20
CA PHE A 165 1.77 0.98 -15.19
C PHE A 165 3.18 1.02 -14.59
N PHE A 166 3.39 0.40 -13.42
CA PHE A 166 4.72 0.31 -12.81
C PHE A 166 5.68 -0.59 -13.61
N ALA A 167 5.16 -1.59 -14.31
CA ALA A 167 5.97 -2.46 -15.17
C ALA A 167 6.53 -1.73 -16.39
N VAL A 168 5.82 -0.76 -16.95
CA VAL A 168 6.18 -0.13 -18.24
C VAL A 168 6.50 1.36 -18.14
N SER A 169 6.65 1.88 -16.94
CA SER A 169 7.05 3.27 -16.72
C SER A 169 8.21 3.39 -15.75
N LYS A 170 8.92 4.52 -15.84
CA LYS A 170 9.97 4.90 -14.91
C LYS A 170 9.79 6.35 -14.52
N GLN A 171 10.20 6.70 -13.31
CA GLN A 171 10.18 8.08 -12.87
C GLN A 171 11.48 8.79 -13.30
N VAL A 172 11.34 9.86 -14.08
CA VAL A 172 12.43 10.74 -14.53
C VAL A 172 12.06 12.17 -14.16
N ASN A 173 12.90 12.85 -13.36
CA ASN A 173 12.67 14.23 -12.91
C ASN A 173 11.26 14.46 -12.31
N GLY A 174 10.78 13.50 -11.52
CA GLY A 174 9.46 13.56 -10.87
C GLY A 174 8.26 13.28 -11.79
N ARG A 175 8.49 12.88 -13.05
CA ARG A 175 7.44 12.52 -14.01
C ARG A 175 7.58 11.08 -14.45
N TYR A 176 6.47 10.42 -14.76
CA TYR A 176 6.50 9.08 -15.33
C TYR A 176 6.67 9.14 -16.84
N GLU A 177 7.69 8.43 -17.32
CA GLU A 177 7.99 8.24 -18.75
C GLU A 177 7.84 6.77 -19.10
N PRO A 178 7.41 6.44 -20.33
CA PRO A 178 7.31 5.05 -20.76
C PRO A 178 8.71 4.44 -20.87
N VAL A 179 8.83 3.16 -20.53
CA VAL A 179 10.06 2.42 -20.77
C VAL A 179 10.21 2.23 -22.27
N ASN A 180 11.35 2.69 -22.79
CA ASN A 180 11.71 2.56 -24.20
C ASN A 180 13.05 1.83 -24.26
N SER A 181 13.01 0.50 -24.15
CA SER A 181 14.17 -0.37 -24.19
C SER A 181 13.85 -1.64 -24.96
N ASN A 182 14.88 -2.32 -25.47
CA ASN A 182 14.76 -3.66 -26.05
C ASN A 182 14.87 -4.77 -24.99
N GLY A 183 14.80 -4.39 -23.71
CA GLY A 183 14.87 -5.32 -22.59
C GLY A 183 13.52 -5.95 -22.25
N TYR A 184 13.45 -6.54 -21.07
CA TYR A 184 12.24 -7.16 -20.54
C TYR A 184 11.93 -6.64 -19.14
N GLY A 185 10.66 -6.67 -18.78
CA GLY A 185 10.19 -6.47 -17.42
C GLY A 185 9.66 -7.77 -16.82
N VAL A 186 9.19 -7.67 -15.58
CA VAL A 186 8.55 -8.78 -14.86
C VAL A 186 7.26 -8.31 -14.23
N PHE A 187 6.22 -9.10 -14.41
CA PHE A 187 4.90 -8.92 -13.83
C PHE A 187 4.68 -10.06 -12.83
N TYR A 188 4.56 -9.73 -11.56
CA TYR A 188 4.37 -10.68 -10.48
C TYR A 188 2.89 -10.81 -10.15
N ARG A 189 2.48 -12.04 -9.82
CA ARG A 189 1.21 -12.34 -9.16
C ARG A 189 1.50 -13.04 -7.84
N TYR A 190 1.02 -12.47 -6.76
CA TYR A 190 1.00 -13.07 -5.44
C TYR A 190 -0.36 -13.71 -5.21
N SER A 191 -0.36 -14.94 -4.71
CA SER A 191 -1.54 -15.62 -4.20
C SER A 191 -1.33 -15.91 -2.73
N GLU A 192 -2.21 -15.39 -1.89
CA GLU A 192 -2.12 -15.58 -0.45
C GLU A 192 -2.33 -17.07 -0.14
N PRO A 193 -1.37 -17.74 0.51
CA PRO A 193 -1.56 -19.12 0.91
C PRO A 193 -2.69 -19.18 1.96
N PRO A 194 -3.42 -20.30 2.05
CA PRO A 194 -4.33 -20.52 3.18
C PRO A 194 -3.59 -20.27 4.49
N GLU A 195 -4.22 -19.58 5.44
CA GLU A 195 -3.62 -19.25 6.73
C GLU A 195 -3.05 -20.53 7.36
N THR A 196 -1.72 -20.56 7.53
CA THR A 196 -1.04 -21.67 8.17
C THR A 196 -1.06 -21.39 9.66
N PHE A 197 -1.86 -22.14 10.41
CA PHE A 197 -1.88 -22.03 11.86
C PHE A 197 -0.55 -22.57 12.42
N MET A 198 0.29 -21.68 12.91
CA MET A 198 1.49 -22.05 13.66
C MET A 198 1.09 -22.20 15.14
N PHE A 199 1.31 -23.39 15.69
CA PHE A 199 1.13 -23.65 17.12
C PHE A 199 2.47 -23.41 17.83
N GLU A 200 2.55 -22.34 18.63
CA GLU A 200 3.74 -22.05 19.42
C GLU A 200 3.32 -21.74 20.86
N ASN A 201 3.79 -22.52 21.84
CA ASN A 201 3.47 -22.37 23.27
C ASN A 201 1.96 -22.32 23.61
N GLY A 202 1.13 -23.09 22.88
CA GLY A 202 -0.32 -23.12 23.10
C GLY A 202 -1.08 -21.89 22.57
N ILE A 203 -0.40 -20.98 21.88
CA ILE A 203 -1.00 -19.80 21.23
C ILE A 203 -0.94 -20.02 19.72
N ILE A 204 -2.09 -19.88 19.05
CA ILE A 204 -2.16 -19.79 17.59
C ILE A 204 -1.57 -18.43 17.21
N LYS A 205 -0.37 -18.41 16.62
CA LYS A 205 0.18 -17.21 15.99
C LYS A 205 -0.11 -17.28 14.50
N THR A 206 -0.99 -16.41 14.02
CA THR A 206 -1.08 -16.09 12.59
C THR A 206 -0.18 -14.88 12.33
N GLU A 207 1.02 -15.10 11.79
CA GLU A 207 1.78 -13.97 11.23
C GLU A 207 1.22 -13.63 9.85
N LYS A 208 0.16 -12.81 9.84
CA LYS A 208 -0.39 -12.29 8.60
C LYS A 208 0.62 -11.31 7.97
N LYS A 209 1.44 -11.81 7.04
CA LYS A 209 2.42 -11.00 6.30
C LYS A 209 1.78 -10.14 5.21
N PHE A 210 0.62 -10.54 4.68
CA PHE A 210 -0.07 -9.84 3.61
C PHE A 210 -1.22 -9.00 4.15
N SER A 211 -1.25 -7.70 3.85
CA SER A 211 -2.22 -6.77 4.44
C SER A 211 -2.86 -5.87 3.38
N VAL A 212 -4.12 -5.53 3.62
CA VAL A 212 -4.85 -4.54 2.83
C VAL A 212 -4.36 -3.15 3.25
N ILE A 213 -3.88 -2.35 2.28
CA ILE A 213 -3.72 -0.91 2.51
C ILE A 213 -5.01 -0.21 2.10
N GLY A 214 -5.47 -0.45 0.86
CA GLY A 214 -6.78 -0.03 0.39
C GLY A 214 -7.07 1.47 0.47
N LEU A 215 -8.33 1.83 0.70
CA LEU A 215 -8.73 3.23 0.88
C LEU A 215 -8.33 3.70 2.28
N GLN A 216 -7.52 4.76 2.29
CA GLN A 216 -6.95 5.37 3.49
C GLN A 216 -7.40 6.84 3.58
N PRO A 217 -7.13 7.56 4.68
CA PRO A 217 -7.50 8.97 4.82
C PRO A 217 -6.90 9.87 3.71
N PHE A 218 -5.85 9.38 3.05
CA PHE A 218 -5.19 10.05 1.93
C PHE A 218 -5.30 9.20 0.66
N LYS A 219 -5.36 9.86 -0.49
CA LYS A 219 -5.86 9.24 -1.72
C LYS A 219 -4.91 8.19 -2.31
N ARG A 220 -3.59 8.36 -2.19
CA ARG A 220 -2.60 7.57 -2.97
C ARG A 220 -2.77 6.05 -2.83
N PRO A 221 -2.93 5.47 -1.63
CA PRO A 221 -3.09 4.02 -1.52
C PRO A 221 -4.39 3.51 -2.15
N GLY A 222 -5.47 4.28 -2.02
CA GLY A 222 -6.75 3.96 -2.65
C GLY A 222 -6.67 3.98 -4.18
N GLU A 223 -6.13 5.05 -4.76
CA GLU A 223 -5.98 5.17 -6.23
C GLU A 223 -5.07 4.08 -6.82
N GLN A 224 -4.13 3.57 -6.02
CA GLN A 224 -3.25 2.46 -6.39
C GLN A 224 -3.81 1.08 -6.05
N LYS A 225 -4.98 1.01 -5.39
CA LYS A 225 -5.60 -0.23 -4.88
C LYS A 225 -4.60 -1.08 -4.08
N GLY A 226 -3.90 -0.42 -3.18
CA GLY A 226 -2.67 -0.94 -2.54
C GLY A 226 -2.90 -2.10 -1.58
N TYR A 227 -1.93 -3.01 -1.59
CA TYR A 227 -1.72 -4.11 -0.64
C TYR A 227 -0.24 -4.14 -0.29
N SER A 228 0.09 -4.70 0.88
CA SER A 228 1.47 -4.84 1.34
C SER A 228 1.80 -6.30 1.64
N LEU A 229 3.02 -6.71 1.28
CA LEU A 229 3.64 -7.93 1.78
C LEU A 229 4.80 -7.56 2.69
N LYS A 230 4.69 -7.81 3.98
CA LYS A 230 5.79 -7.64 4.94
C LYS A 230 6.83 -8.74 4.75
N MET A 231 8.08 -8.33 4.63
CA MET A 231 9.22 -9.24 4.45
C MET A 231 10.28 -8.97 5.49
N THR A 232 11.01 -10.01 5.87
CA THR A 232 12.20 -9.90 6.72
C THR A 232 13.41 -9.50 5.88
N GLU A 233 14.53 -9.24 6.56
CA GLU A 233 15.78 -8.87 5.91
C GLU A 233 16.25 -9.94 4.91
N ASP A 234 16.11 -11.22 5.25
CA ASP A 234 16.69 -12.34 4.48
C ASP A 234 15.75 -12.91 3.42
N GLU A 235 14.52 -12.40 3.36
CA GLU A 235 13.55 -12.79 2.35
C GLU A 235 13.83 -12.10 1.01
N ASN A 236 13.69 -12.87 -0.07
CA ASN A 236 13.70 -12.38 -1.44
C ASN A 236 12.36 -12.74 -2.08
N LEU A 237 11.69 -11.75 -2.68
CA LEU A 237 10.38 -11.92 -3.31
C LEU A 237 10.43 -13.03 -4.36
N ASN A 238 11.54 -13.12 -5.08
CA ASN A 238 11.74 -14.10 -6.14
C ASN A 238 11.81 -15.55 -5.66
N SER A 239 11.98 -15.79 -4.35
CA SER A 239 12.12 -17.11 -3.74
C SER A 239 10.84 -17.58 -3.03
N LEU A 240 9.81 -16.74 -2.94
CA LEU A 240 8.55 -17.10 -2.28
C LEU A 240 7.72 -18.02 -3.18
N SER A 241 7.20 -19.12 -2.62
CA SER A 241 6.36 -20.09 -3.33
C SER A 241 5.00 -19.54 -3.76
N SER A 242 4.52 -18.51 -3.08
CA SER A 242 3.28 -17.78 -3.38
C SER A 242 3.43 -16.76 -4.52
N ILE A 243 4.61 -16.65 -5.14
CA ILE A 243 4.89 -15.70 -6.22
C ILE A 243 5.01 -16.41 -7.56
N GLN A 244 4.17 -16.00 -8.50
CA GLN A 244 4.31 -16.29 -9.92
C GLN A 244 4.98 -15.12 -10.65
N LYS A 245 5.82 -15.42 -11.63
CA LYS A 245 6.59 -14.44 -12.42
C LYS A 245 6.23 -14.57 -13.89
N PHE A 246 5.78 -13.49 -14.49
CA PHE A 246 5.49 -13.40 -15.92
C PHE A 246 6.46 -12.39 -16.54
N PHE A 247 7.43 -12.88 -17.30
CA PHE A 247 8.35 -12.01 -18.03
C PHE A 247 7.68 -11.50 -19.31
N PHE A 248 7.93 -10.24 -19.65
CA PHE A 248 7.40 -9.62 -20.87
C PHE A 248 8.45 -8.74 -21.54
N ARG A 249 8.41 -8.68 -22.87
CA ARG A 249 9.23 -7.74 -23.63
C ARG A 249 8.65 -6.34 -23.58
N HIS A 250 9.51 -5.34 -23.46
CA HIS A 250 9.07 -3.95 -23.57
C HIS A 250 8.58 -3.66 -24.99
N ASP A 251 7.49 -2.90 -25.07
CA ASP A 251 6.92 -2.44 -26.32
C ASP A 251 6.51 -0.97 -26.17
N SER A 252 7.00 -0.11 -27.06
CA SER A 252 6.84 1.34 -26.95
C SER A 252 5.37 1.77 -27.07
N MET A 253 4.59 1.08 -27.92
CA MET A 253 3.19 1.41 -28.14
C MET A 253 2.35 1.00 -26.93
N ALA A 254 2.54 -0.24 -26.45
CA ALA A 254 1.92 -0.75 -25.24
C ALA A 254 2.21 0.14 -24.03
N SER A 255 3.47 0.54 -23.85
CA SER A 255 3.89 1.40 -22.74
C SER A 255 3.18 2.76 -22.79
N LYS A 256 3.05 3.38 -23.97
CA LYS A 256 2.31 4.63 -24.16
C LYS A 256 0.81 4.48 -23.88
N ILE A 257 0.19 3.39 -24.31
CA ILE A 257 -1.23 3.10 -24.04
C ILE A 257 -1.48 3.03 -22.53
N ILE A 258 -0.70 2.24 -21.81
CA ILE A 258 -0.83 2.07 -20.36
C ILE A 258 -0.57 3.39 -19.62
N LEU A 259 0.48 4.12 -20.01
CA LEU A 259 0.81 5.41 -19.41
C LEU A 259 -0.32 6.43 -19.58
N ASN A 260 -0.90 6.52 -20.79
CA ASN A 260 -2.01 7.43 -21.07
C ASN A 260 -3.29 7.03 -20.33
N ARG A 261 -3.59 5.72 -20.22
CA ARG A 261 -4.72 5.19 -19.44
C ARG A 261 -4.67 5.64 -17.97
N MET A 262 -3.47 5.78 -17.41
CA MET A 262 -3.24 6.26 -16.03
C MET A 262 -2.98 7.77 -15.93
N ASN A 263 -3.38 8.55 -16.94
CA ASN A 263 -3.16 10.00 -16.97
C ASN A 263 -1.69 10.37 -16.67
N LYS A 264 -0.74 9.60 -17.22
CA LYS A 264 0.71 9.74 -17.01
C LYS A 264 1.11 9.68 -15.52
N GLY A 265 0.41 8.86 -14.74
CA GLY A 265 0.61 8.65 -13.31
C GLY A 265 -0.14 9.64 -12.41
N LYS A 266 -0.75 10.69 -12.95
CA LYS A 266 -1.45 11.70 -12.14
C LYS A 266 -2.66 11.14 -11.38
N SER A 267 -3.30 10.09 -11.89
CA SER A 267 -4.39 9.42 -11.18
C SER A 267 -3.88 8.63 -9.98
N LEU A 268 -2.69 8.03 -10.06
CA LEU A 268 -2.10 7.19 -9.02
C LEU A 268 -1.35 7.99 -7.94
N PHE A 269 -0.91 9.19 -8.29
CA PHE A 269 -0.17 10.10 -7.42
C PHE A 269 -0.86 11.47 -7.36
N PRO A 270 -2.13 11.53 -6.88
CA PRO A 270 -2.77 12.81 -6.64
C PRO A 270 -1.94 13.62 -5.65
N TYR A 271 -1.88 14.93 -5.87
CA TYR A 271 -1.25 15.84 -4.93
C TYR A 271 -2.08 15.94 -3.65
N ASP A 272 -1.38 15.96 -2.53
CA ASP A 272 -1.89 16.27 -1.21
C ASP A 272 -0.76 16.85 -0.35
N GLU A 273 -1.12 17.42 0.80
CA GLU A 273 -0.16 18.07 1.71
C GLU A 273 0.91 17.13 2.27
N LEU A 274 0.67 15.81 2.34
CA LEU A 274 1.65 14.86 2.87
C LEU A 274 2.86 14.72 1.96
N GLU A 275 2.76 15.01 0.66
CA GLU A 275 3.95 15.00 -0.19
C GLU A 275 5.00 16.01 0.29
N VAL A 276 4.56 17.19 0.73
CA VAL A 276 5.46 18.22 1.25
C VAL A 276 5.96 17.86 2.64
N LEU A 277 5.07 17.40 3.52
CA LEU A 277 5.42 17.09 4.91
C LEU A 277 6.32 15.85 5.00
N SER A 278 6.06 14.80 4.22
CA SER A 278 6.92 13.62 4.15
C SER A 278 8.33 13.96 3.68
N ARG A 279 8.47 14.81 2.65
CA ARG A 279 9.78 15.29 2.19
C ARG A 279 10.55 16.02 3.29
N LYS A 280 9.86 16.90 4.04
CA LYS A 280 10.45 17.61 5.19
C LYS A 280 10.94 16.65 6.27
N ILE A 281 10.14 15.63 6.64
CA ILE A 281 10.57 14.61 7.62
C ILE A 281 11.81 13.85 7.10
N LYS A 282 11.78 13.38 5.84
CA LYS A 282 12.88 12.59 5.26
C LYS A 282 14.20 13.37 5.19
N GLN A 283 14.12 14.66 4.90
CA GLN A 283 15.29 15.55 4.80
C GLN A 283 15.72 16.15 6.15
N SER A 284 14.91 16.00 7.20
CA SER A 284 15.20 16.58 8.51
C SER A 284 16.36 15.86 9.19
N ASN A 285 17.23 16.65 9.82
CA ASN A 285 18.24 16.21 10.77
C ASN A 285 17.75 16.26 12.23
N LYS A 286 16.46 16.58 12.43
CA LYS A 286 15.78 16.57 13.72
C LYS A 286 14.61 15.60 13.66
N LEU A 287 14.36 14.85 14.73
CA LEU A 287 13.19 13.97 14.90
C LEU A 287 12.67 14.10 16.34
N SER A 288 11.37 13.92 16.55
CA SER A 288 10.76 14.18 17.86
C SER A 288 11.12 13.08 18.87
N ILE A 289 11.18 13.45 20.15
CA ILE A 289 11.35 12.49 21.25
C ILE A 289 10.18 11.53 21.36
N GLN A 290 8.98 11.95 20.97
CA GLN A 290 7.79 11.09 20.92
C GLN A 290 7.96 10.00 19.87
N ALA A 291 8.40 10.35 18.65
CA ALA A 291 8.69 9.37 17.62
C ALA A 291 9.83 8.45 18.03
N PHE A 292 10.88 8.99 18.68
CA PHE A 292 12.01 8.21 19.16
C PHE A 292 11.60 7.14 20.17
N ASN A 293 10.84 7.52 21.19
CA ASN A 293 10.36 6.58 22.19
C ASN A 293 9.45 5.51 21.56
N LEU A 294 8.53 5.90 20.69
CA LEU A 294 7.62 4.97 20.02
C LEU A 294 8.37 4.03 19.06
N ALA A 295 9.40 4.53 18.36
CA ALA A 295 10.19 3.69 17.46
C ALA A 295 11.03 2.65 18.21
N ILE A 296 11.55 2.98 19.40
CA ILE A 296 12.24 2.01 20.26
C ILE A 296 11.31 0.88 20.69
N GLU A 297 10.09 1.23 21.09
CA GLU A 297 9.09 0.26 21.52
C GLU A 297 8.69 -0.67 20.36
N LYS A 298 8.42 -0.11 19.18
CA LYS A 298 7.99 -0.87 18.01
C LYS A 298 9.11 -1.68 17.35
N TYR A 299 10.34 -1.17 17.41
CA TYR A 299 11.47 -1.68 16.65
C TYR A 299 12.73 -1.75 17.52
N PRO A 300 12.73 -2.61 18.56
CA PRO A 300 13.90 -2.79 19.39
C PRO A 300 15.10 -3.21 18.54
N VAL A 301 16.26 -2.62 18.85
CA VAL A 301 17.53 -2.95 18.20
C VAL A 301 18.36 -3.76 19.19
N GLU A 302 18.64 -5.00 18.81
CA GLU A 302 19.47 -5.91 19.58
C GLU A 302 20.80 -5.27 20.01
N ASN A 303 21.16 -5.42 21.28
CA ASN A 303 22.36 -4.85 21.91
C ASN A 303 22.42 -3.31 22.01
N PHE A 304 21.31 -2.60 21.78
CA PHE A 304 21.23 -1.16 22.01
C PHE A 304 20.16 -0.80 23.04
N ASN A 305 20.56 -0.04 24.06
CA ASN A 305 19.61 0.63 24.94
C ASN A 305 19.24 2.03 24.40
N LYS A 306 18.29 2.70 25.07
CA LYS A 306 17.79 4.02 24.68
C LYS A 306 18.88 5.08 24.50
N GLU A 307 19.83 5.17 25.43
CA GLU A 307 20.89 6.17 25.38
C GLU A 307 21.91 5.84 24.27
N MET A 308 22.22 4.57 24.06
CA MET A 308 23.06 4.12 22.95
C MET A 308 22.42 4.45 21.59
N LEU A 309 21.11 4.23 21.43
CA LEU A 309 20.39 4.61 20.20
C LEU A 309 20.39 6.11 20.00
N LYS A 310 20.18 6.88 21.06
CA LYS A 310 20.17 8.35 20.99
C LYS A 310 21.53 8.89 20.56
N GLN A 311 22.62 8.33 21.10
CA GLN A 311 23.98 8.66 20.70
C GLN A 311 24.24 8.23 19.24
N ALA A 312 23.85 7.01 18.86
CA ALA A 312 24.04 6.52 17.50
C ALA A 312 23.26 7.32 16.43
N CYS A 313 22.10 7.88 16.81
CA CYS A 313 21.38 8.87 16.01
C CYS A 313 22.18 10.18 15.89
N TYR A 314 22.71 10.70 17.00
CA TYR A 314 23.53 11.92 17.01
C TYR A 314 24.76 11.79 16.12
N ASP A 315 25.46 10.65 16.18
CA ASP A 315 26.63 10.33 15.36
C ASP A 315 26.30 10.30 13.85
N ARG A 316 25.03 10.05 13.51
CA ARG A 316 24.48 10.12 12.14
C ARG A 316 23.83 11.47 11.82
N ASN A 317 24.18 12.51 12.58
CA ASN A 317 23.63 13.87 12.46
C ASN A 317 22.09 13.91 12.61
N ILE A 318 21.50 13.05 13.44
CA ILE A 318 20.08 13.07 13.80
C ILE A 318 19.93 13.51 15.25
N LYS A 319 19.35 14.69 15.45
CA LYS A 319 19.08 15.27 16.76
C LYS A 319 17.66 14.94 17.22
N ILE A 320 17.53 14.38 18.41
CA ILE A 320 16.22 14.14 19.02
C ILE A 320 15.75 15.42 19.75
N VAL A 321 14.56 15.93 19.41
CA VAL A 321 14.02 17.22 19.90
C VAL A 321 12.66 17.05 20.60
N ASN A 322 12.29 17.99 21.46
CA ASN A 322 11.06 17.91 22.27
C ASN A 322 9.79 18.44 21.58
N PHE A 323 9.81 18.63 20.26
CA PHE A 323 8.67 19.15 19.49
C PHE A 323 8.50 18.38 18.17
N PRO A 324 7.29 18.30 17.61
CA PRO A 324 7.05 17.73 16.29
C PRO A 324 7.79 18.52 15.21
N VAL A 325 8.45 17.83 14.27
CA VAL A 325 9.28 18.50 13.25
C VAL A 325 8.48 19.05 12.08
N VAL A 326 7.25 18.55 11.93
CA VAL A 326 6.25 19.03 10.98
C VAL A 326 4.88 19.03 11.65
N LYS A 327 3.98 19.89 11.14
CA LYS A 327 2.58 19.97 11.57
C LYS A 327 1.71 20.31 10.35
N PHE A 328 0.46 19.91 10.40
CA PHE A 328 -0.55 20.38 9.45
C PHE A 328 -0.87 21.87 9.66
N ASP A 329 -1.54 22.45 8.67
CA ASP A 329 -2.04 23.83 8.75
C ASP A 329 -2.99 24.01 9.95
N LYS A 330 -2.89 25.15 10.63
CA LYS A 330 -3.69 25.45 11.84
C LYS A 330 -5.20 25.53 11.56
N HIS A 331 -5.60 25.74 10.31
CA HIS A 331 -7.00 25.78 9.88
C HIS A 331 -7.47 24.45 9.28
N LEU A 332 -6.62 23.42 9.21
CA LEU A 332 -6.95 22.14 8.60
C LEU A 332 -8.23 21.53 9.19
N GLU A 333 -8.35 21.49 10.52
CA GLU A 333 -9.52 20.89 11.17
C GLU A 333 -10.82 21.63 10.84
N ARG A 334 -10.81 22.97 10.91
CA ARG A 334 -11.97 23.79 10.51
C ARG A 334 -12.35 23.56 9.04
N ASN A 335 -11.35 23.51 8.16
CA ASN A 335 -11.56 23.31 6.73
C ASN A 335 -12.09 21.90 6.44
N PHE A 336 -11.56 20.88 7.15
CA PHE A 336 -12.01 19.50 7.07
C PHE A 336 -13.47 19.37 7.50
N ILE A 337 -13.85 19.91 8.66
CA ILE A 337 -15.24 19.85 9.15
C ILE A 337 -16.21 20.51 8.17
N ARG A 338 -15.83 21.67 7.61
CA ARG A 338 -16.64 22.33 6.58
C ARG A 338 -16.78 21.48 5.32
N TYR A 339 -15.68 20.92 4.83
CA TYR A 339 -15.69 20.05 3.66
C TYR A 339 -16.54 18.80 3.89
N TRP A 340 -16.31 18.11 5.02
CA TRP A 340 -16.98 16.87 5.38
C TRP A 340 -18.50 17.02 5.38
N ARG A 341 -19.02 18.05 6.07
CA ARG A 341 -20.46 18.35 6.17
C ARG A 341 -21.12 18.71 4.84
N VAL A 342 -20.39 19.38 3.95
CA VAL A 342 -20.96 19.86 2.67
C VAL A 342 -20.91 18.78 1.59
N ARG A 343 -19.85 17.97 1.57
CA ARG A 343 -19.59 17.04 0.47
C ARG A 343 -18.72 15.85 0.84
N GLY A 344 -17.76 16.01 1.76
CA GLY A 344 -16.72 15.01 2.00
C GLY A 344 -17.26 13.66 2.46
N GLU A 345 -18.30 13.66 3.28
CA GLU A 345 -18.98 12.42 3.71
C GLU A 345 -19.57 11.67 2.52
N LYS A 346 -20.39 12.35 1.70
CA LYS A 346 -20.98 11.77 0.48
C LYS A 346 -19.92 11.29 -0.51
N ASP A 347 -18.87 12.09 -0.75
CA ASP A 347 -17.77 11.71 -1.63
C ASP A 347 -17.05 10.44 -1.12
N PHE A 348 -16.83 10.33 0.19
CA PHE A 348 -16.17 9.18 0.80
C PHE A 348 -17.05 7.93 0.76
N LEU A 349 -18.31 8.03 1.20
CA LEU A 349 -19.28 6.94 1.18
C LEU A 349 -19.55 6.42 -0.23
N SER A 350 -19.51 7.29 -1.25
CA SER A 350 -19.71 6.87 -2.65
C SER A 350 -18.67 5.85 -3.15
N LYS A 351 -17.51 5.77 -2.48
CA LYS A 351 -16.42 4.85 -2.79
C LYS A 351 -16.53 3.53 -2.03
N ILE A 352 -17.45 3.41 -1.07
CA ILE A 352 -17.53 2.26 -0.18
C ILE A 352 -18.76 1.43 -0.55
N VAL A 353 -18.58 0.11 -0.53
CA VAL A 353 -19.67 -0.86 -0.65
C VAL A 353 -19.64 -1.79 0.55
N VAL A 354 -20.82 -2.25 0.94
CA VAL A 354 -20.99 -3.26 1.98
C VAL A 354 -21.58 -4.50 1.34
N ARG A 355 -20.96 -5.64 1.61
CA ARG A 355 -21.50 -6.94 1.23
C ARG A 355 -22.36 -7.46 2.38
N LEU A 356 -23.65 -7.56 2.14
CA LEU A 356 -24.56 -8.20 3.10
C LEU A 356 -24.44 -9.73 2.96
N THR A 357 -24.89 -10.44 3.99
CA THR A 357 -24.76 -11.92 4.15
C THR A 357 -25.30 -12.74 2.97
N ASP A 358 -26.10 -12.15 2.09
CA ASP A 358 -26.67 -12.78 0.90
C ASP A 358 -25.75 -12.72 -0.34
N HIS A 359 -24.46 -12.40 -0.14
CA HIS A 359 -23.43 -12.29 -1.19
C HIS A 359 -23.70 -11.20 -2.25
N GLN A 360 -24.59 -10.24 -1.97
CA GLN A 360 -24.82 -9.05 -2.79
C GLN A 360 -24.15 -7.82 -2.16
N SER A 361 -23.43 -7.05 -2.98
CA SER A 361 -22.87 -5.75 -2.62
C SER A 361 -23.88 -4.65 -2.87
N TYR A 362 -24.25 -3.92 -1.83
CA TYR A 362 -25.11 -2.74 -1.95
C TYR A 362 -24.26 -1.47 -1.86
N PRO A 363 -24.48 -0.47 -2.72
CA PRO A 363 -23.96 0.86 -2.46
C PRO A 363 -24.53 1.38 -1.14
N LEU A 364 -23.70 1.98 -0.29
CA LEU A 364 -24.19 2.70 0.87
C LEU A 364 -25.05 3.87 0.38
N PHE A 365 -26.35 3.80 0.65
CA PHE A 365 -27.26 4.90 0.41
C PHE A 365 -26.96 5.99 1.45
N VAL A 366 -26.66 7.19 0.96
CA VAL A 366 -26.54 8.40 1.79
C VAL A 366 -27.93 8.90 2.13
#